data_AF-A0A8T4IBB2-F1
#
_entry.id   AF-A0A8T4IBB2-F1
#
_cell.length_a   1.000
_cell.length_b   1.000
_cell.length_c   1.000
_cell.angle_alpha   90.00
_cell.angle_beta   90.00
_cell.angle_gamma   90.00
#
_symmetry.space_group_name_H-M   'P 1'
#
loop_
_entity.id
_entity.type
_entity.pdbx_description
1 polymer ?
#
loop_
_entity_poly.entity_id
_entity_poly.type
_entity_poly.pdbx_seq_one_letter_code
_entity_poly.pdbx_strand_id
1 'polypeptide(L)'
;MALGNATAPRADGELDLEQLQTLDDELLSEQRGGFTVDGMDISLGAEFRTYLDGELALLTTINWQDGPPERTEWVSAVLSKATAEQLQAGLLNTGSITMKVGDQSVYLANDGQTALAHKTDGGLQNILINTANNANIRQEADLQLDISGYDGFRSDVVSASAIAGISRTVDQGLIGALN
;
A
#
# COMPACT_ATOMS: atom_id res chain seq x y z
N MET A 1 27.29 -25.61 3.75
CA MET A 1 27.04 -24.65 4.85
C MET A 1 28.17 -23.64 4.85
N ALA A 2 27.91 -22.41 4.44
CA ALA A 2 28.81 -21.27 4.65
C ALA A 2 27.94 -20.01 4.73
N LEU A 3 27.89 -19.40 5.93
CA LEU A 3 27.20 -18.15 6.19
C LEU A 3 28.12 -17.01 5.72
N GLY A 4 27.68 -16.26 4.71
CA GLY A 4 28.37 -15.08 4.21
C GLY A 4 28.17 -13.90 5.16
N ASN A 5 29.28 -13.33 5.61
CA ASN A 5 29.36 -12.20 6.53
C ASN A 5 28.81 -10.92 5.87
N ALA A 6 27.57 -10.54 6.18
CA ALA A 6 26.99 -9.27 5.73
C ALA A 6 27.46 -8.13 6.63
N THR A 7 28.48 -7.42 6.17
CA THR A 7 28.94 -6.17 6.79
C THR A 7 27.89 -5.09 6.47
N ALA A 8 27.27 -4.49 7.48
CA ALA A 8 26.31 -3.40 7.27
C ALA A 8 27.01 -2.23 6.54
N PRO A 9 26.43 -1.68 5.45
CA PRO A 9 27.03 -0.56 4.75
C PRO A 9 27.02 0.69 5.63
N ARG A 10 28.19 1.33 5.75
CA ARG A 10 28.35 2.63 6.40
C ARG A 10 27.69 3.71 5.53
N ALA A 11 26.90 4.56 6.19
CA ALA A 11 26.11 5.63 5.60
C ALA A 11 26.99 6.83 5.16
N ASP A 12 27.85 6.64 4.18
CA ASP A 12 28.63 7.70 3.54
C ASP A 12 28.59 7.49 2.01
N GLY A 13 27.47 7.78 1.35
CA GLY A 13 27.38 7.65 -0.10
C GLY A 13 25.97 7.78 -0.64
N GLU A 14 25.83 8.61 -1.66
CA GLU A 14 24.68 8.67 -2.56
C GLU A 14 24.15 7.27 -2.84
N LEU A 15 22.84 7.07 -2.69
CA LEU A 15 22.19 5.78 -2.93
C LEU A 15 22.52 5.33 -4.36
N ASP A 16 23.38 4.34 -4.50
CA ASP A 16 23.71 3.75 -5.79
C ASP A 16 22.51 2.88 -6.23
N LEU A 17 21.59 3.54 -6.94
CA LEU A 17 20.35 2.93 -7.43
C LEU A 17 20.62 1.75 -8.39
N GLU A 18 21.83 1.66 -8.97
CA GLU A 18 22.22 0.58 -9.88
C GLU A 18 22.62 -0.71 -9.14
N GLN A 19 22.95 -0.62 -7.85
CA GLN A 19 23.24 -1.78 -6.99
C GLN A 19 22.03 -2.28 -6.21
N LEU A 20 20.89 -1.59 -6.29
CA LEU A 20 19.65 -2.03 -5.67
C LEU A 20 19.08 -3.21 -6.46
N GLN A 21 19.05 -4.39 -5.85
CA GLN A 21 18.31 -5.51 -6.41
C GLN A 21 16.81 -5.23 -6.31
N THR A 22 16.11 -5.32 -7.43
CA THR A 22 14.66 -5.36 -7.45
C THR A 22 14.23 -6.60 -6.69
N LEU A 23 13.51 -6.39 -5.60
CA LEU A 23 12.89 -7.47 -4.86
C LEU A 23 11.75 -8.07 -5.71
N ASP A 24 11.52 -9.37 -5.62
CA ASP A 24 10.44 -10.01 -6.35
C ASP A 24 9.06 -9.51 -5.85
N ASP A 25 8.05 -9.51 -6.72
CA ASP A 25 6.74 -8.92 -6.39
C ASP A 25 6.02 -9.66 -5.25
N GLU A 26 6.31 -10.94 -5.05
CA GLU A 26 5.71 -11.79 -4.01
C GLU A 26 6.27 -11.40 -2.63
N LEU A 27 7.58 -11.29 -2.50
CA LEU A 27 8.27 -10.79 -1.32
C LEU A 27 7.98 -9.30 -1.07
N LEU A 28 7.85 -8.49 -2.12
CA LEU A 28 7.36 -7.12 -1.97
C LEU A 28 5.91 -7.07 -1.50
N SER A 29 5.05 -8.00 -1.92
CA SER A 29 3.66 -8.08 -1.47
C SER A 29 3.59 -8.45 0.02
N GLU A 30 4.42 -9.39 0.47
CA GLU A 30 4.58 -9.74 1.89
C GLU A 30 5.13 -8.57 2.72
N GLN A 31 6.04 -7.78 2.15
CA GLN A 31 6.62 -6.60 2.82
C GLN A 31 5.78 -5.32 2.72
N ARG A 32 4.73 -5.32 1.90
CA ARG A 32 3.80 -4.19 1.71
C ARG A 32 2.71 -4.12 2.79
N GLY A 33 2.75 -4.99 3.80
CA GLY A 33 1.94 -4.90 5.01
C GLY A 33 2.20 -3.63 5.83
N GLY A 34 1.62 -3.59 7.02
CA GLY A 34 2.12 -2.70 8.06
C GLY A 34 3.61 -2.92 8.26
N PHE A 35 4.35 -1.84 8.48
CA PHE A 35 5.81 -1.91 8.56
C PHE A 35 6.30 -1.24 9.85
N THR A 36 7.24 -1.91 10.51
CA THR A 36 7.90 -1.39 11.70
C THR A 36 9.14 -0.60 11.31
N VAL A 37 9.22 0.69 11.70
CA VAL A 37 10.41 1.53 11.52
C VAL A 37 10.92 1.93 12.88
N ASP A 38 12.14 1.51 13.23
CA ASP A 38 12.81 1.88 14.49
C ASP A 38 11.92 1.69 15.74
N GLY A 39 11.15 0.58 15.76
CA GLY A 39 10.23 0.25 16.85
C GLY A 39 8.88 0.98 16.81
N MET A 40 8.60 1.74 15.75
CA MET A 40 7.27 2.28 15.46
C MET A 40 6.50 1.36 14.53
N ASP A 41 5.33 0.90 14.95
CA ASP A 41 4.45 0.08 14.13
C ASP A 41 3.50 0.98 13.34
N ILE A 42 3.53 0.85 12.02
CA ILE A 42 2.66 1.60 11.11
C ILE A 42 1.69 0.62 10.46
N SER A 43 0.39 0.84 10.65
CA SER A 43 -0.65 0.05 9.99
C SER A 43 -1.63 0.94 9.22
N LEU A 44 -2.17 0.42 8.12
CA LEU A 44 -3.11 1.13 7.25
C LEU A 44 -4.40 0.33 7.17
N GLY A 45 -5.53 0.98 7.44
CA GLY A 45 -6.86 0.49 7.13
C GLY A 45 -7.45 1.31 5.99
N ALA A 46 -8.12 0.66 5.05
CA ALA A 46 -8.86 1.32 3.99
C ALA A 46 -10.25 0.72 3.81
N GLU A 47 -11.26 1.57 3.74
CA GLU A 47 -12.63 1.19 3.40
C GLU A 47 -13.06 1.91 2.12
N PHE A 48 -13.43 1.14 1.09
CA PHE A 48 -13.95 1.65 -0.17
C PHE A 48 -15.42 1.30 -0.29
N ARG A 49 -16.26 2.31 -0.44
CA ARG A 49 -17.71 2.16 -0.65
C ARG A 49 -18.07 2.69 -2.01
N THR A 50 -18.66 1.87 -2.85
CA THR A 50 -19.28 2.31 -4.09
C THR A 50 -20.78 2.23 -3.97
N TYR A 51 -21.44 3.35 -4.25
CA TYR A 51 -22.88 3.48 -4.31
C TYR A 51 -23.32 3.62 -5.77
N LEU A 52 -24.36 2.87 -6.15
CA LEU A 52 -25.05 2.98 -7.44
C LEU A 52 -26.48 3.45 -7.17
N ASP A 53 -26.87 4.56 -7.77
CA ASP A 53 -28.19 5.19 -7.61
C ASP A 53 -28.59 5.42 -6.15
N GLY A 54 -27.60 5.69 -5.30
CA GLY A 54 -27.77 5.94 -3.87
C GLY A 54 -27.70 4.69 -2.98
N GLU A 55 -27.70 3.49 -3.55
CA GLU A 55 -27.61 2.22 -2.82
C GLU A 55 -26.17 1.71 -2.76
N LEU A 56 -25.74 1.16 -1.62
CA LEU A 56 -24.40 0.58 -1.49
C LEU A 56 -24.30 -0.67 -2.39
N ALA A 57 -23.44 -0.59 -3.40
CA ALA A 57 -23.26 -1.63 -4.40
C ALA A 57 -22.06 -2.54 -4.09
N LEU A 58 -20.95 -1.95 -3.62
CA LEU A 58 -19.69 -2.64 -3.30
C LEU A 58 -19.05 -2.01 -2.07
N LEU A 59 -18.62 -2.84 -1.12
CA LEU A 59 -17.79 -2.45 0.02
C LEU A 59 -16.53 -3.32 0.00
N THR A 60 -15.36 -2.69 0.04
CA THR A 60 -14.06 -3.37 0.14
C THR A 60 -13.32 -2.80 1.33
N THR A 61 -12.98 -3.67 2.27
CA THR A 61 -12.14 -3.32 3.42
C THR A 61 -10.80 -4.00 3.27
N ILE A 62 -9.72 -3.25 3.47
CA ILE A 62 -8.36 -3.74 3.38
C ILE A 62 -7.60 -3.29 4.63
N ASN A 63 -6.91 -4.23 5.25
CA ASN A 63 -6.08 -3.98 6.42
C ASN A 63 -4.64 -4.42 6.12
N TRP A 64 -3.72 -3.47 6.17
CA TRP A 64 -2.28 -3.69 6.16
C TRP A 64 -1.76 -3.59 7.60
N GLN A 65 -1.36 -4.73 8.13
CA GLN A 65 -0.75 -4.91 9.45
C GLN A 65 0.51 -5.78 9.30
N ASP A 66 1.10 -6.27 10.37
CA ASP A 66 2.24 -7.18 10.30
C ASP A 66 1.92 -8.42 9.42
N GLY A 67 2.53 -8.48 8.23
CA GLY A 67 2.35 -9.55 7.26
C GLY A 67 1.49 -9.18 6.04
N PRO A 68 0.96 -10.18 5.31
CA PRO A 68 0.24 -9.92 4.06
C PRO A 68 -1.09 -9.18 4.32
N PRO A 69 -1.51 -8.31 3.39
CA PRO A 69 -2.76 -7.57 3.55
C PRO A 69 -3.98 -8.47 3.60
N GLU A 70 -4.86 -8.21 4.57
CA GLU A 70 -6.18 -8.84 4.63
C GLU A 70 -7.18 -8.01 3.84
N ARG A 71 -7.93 -8.67 2.94
CA ARG A 71 -8.96 -8.03 2.11
C ARG A 71 -10.29 -8.76 2.28
N THR A 72 -11.33 -8.01 2.58
CA THR A 72 -12.71 -8.49 2.62
C THR A 72 -13.59 -7.67 1.70
N GLU A 73 -14.49 -8.34 0.98
CA GLU A 73 -15.42 -7.69 0.05
C GLU A 73 -16.85 -8.10 0.35
N TRP A 74 -17.73 -7.11 0.34
CA TRP A 74 -19.16 -7.30 0.30
C TRP A 74 -19.71 -6.73 -1.01
N VAL A 75 -20.54 -7.52 -1.68
CA VAL A 75 -21.08 -7.22 -3.00
C VAL A 75 -22.58 -7.34 -2.92
N SER A 76 -23.28 -6.29 -3.33
CA SER A 76 -24.74 -6.32 -3.45
C SER A 76 -25.19 -7.20 -4.62
N ALA A 77 -26.45 -7.61 -4.61
CA ALA A 77 -27.05 -8.34 -5.73
C ALA A 77 -27.20 -7.52 -7.03
N VAL A 78 -27.05 -6.18 -6.97
CA VAL A 78 -27.11 -5.32 -8.17
C VAL A 78 -25.83 -5.41 -9.01
N LEU A 79 -24.76 -5.95 -8.43
CA LEU A 79 -23.50 -6.22 -9.11
C LEU A 79 -23.35 -7.70 -9.44
N SER A 80 -22.92 -7.99 -10.66
CA SER A 80 -22.56 -9.33 -11.10
C SER A 80 -21.05 -9.41 -11.34
N LYS A 81 -20.40 -10.46 -10.84
CA LYS A 81 -18.97 -10.68 -11.13
C LYS A 81 -18.82 -10.99 -12.62
N ALA A 82 -17.92 -10.27 -13.30
CA ALA A 82 -17.62 -10.49 -14.70
C ALA A 82 -17.01 -11.89 -14.91
N THR A 83 -17.46 -12.62 -15.94
CA THR A 83 -16.81 -13.87 -16.36
C THR A 83 -15.61 -13.59 -17.27
N ALA A 84 -14.72 -14.57 -17.42
CA ALA A 84 -13.55 -14.46 -18.29
C ALA A 84 -13.95 -14.18 -19.76
N GLU A 85 -15.06 -14.77 -20.20
CA GLU A 85 -15.62 -14.60 -21.53
C GLU A 85 -16.16 -13.18 -21.75
N GLN A 86 -16.83 -12.59 -20.74
CA GLN A 86 -17.34 -11.22 -20.81
C GLN A 86 -16.20 -10.19 -20.86
N LEU A 87 -15.11 -10.45 -20.14
CA LEU A 87 -13.91 -9.60 -20.16
C LEU A 87 -13.16 -9.71 -21.50
N GLN A 88 -13.03 -10.92 -22.07
CA GLN A 88 -12.42 -11.14 -23.38
C GLN A 88 -13.26 -10.63 -24.54
N ALA A 89 -14.59 -10.68 -24.43
CA ALA A 89 -15.51 -10.17 -25.44
C ALA A 89 -15.52 -8.64 -25.55
N GLY A 90 -14.76 -7.92 -24.71
CA GLY A 90 -14.69 -6.47 -24.74
C GLY A 90 -16.00 -5.86 -24.30
N LEU A 91 -16.30 -5.98 -23.00
CA LEU A 91 -17.53 -5.42 -22.40
C LEU A 91 -17.68 -3.89 -22.61
N LEU A 92 -16.62 -3.22 -23.08
CA LEU A 92 -16.59 -1.81 -23.47
C LEU A 92 -16.42 -1.65 -25.00
N ASN A 93 -17.22 -2.34 -25.80
CA ASN A 93 -17.16 -2.30 -27.28
C ASN A 93 -17.51 -0.91 -27.90
N THR A 94 -17.56 0.15 -27.09
CA THR A 94 -17.77 1.56 -27.48
C THR A 94 -16.52 2.43 -27.34
N GLY A 95 -15.38 1.88 -26.91
CA GLY A 95 -14.13 2.63 -26.81
C GLY A 95 -12.94 1.69 -26.67
N SER A 96 -11.77 2.13 -27.10
CA SER A 96 -10.50 1.39 -27.21
C SER A 96 -9.88 0.95 -25.86
N ILE A 97 -10.68 0.53 -24.88
CA ILE A 97 -10.26 0.12 -23.54
C ILE A 97 -10.36 -1.41 -23.43
N THR A 98 -9.23 -2.10 -23.55
CA THR A 98 -9.10 -3.53 -23.26
C THR A 98 -8.65 -3.72 -21.81
N MET A 99 -9.57 -4.09 -20.92
CA MET A 99 -9.21 -4.47 -19.55
C MET A 99 -8.74 -5.93 -19.51
N LYS A 100 -7.42 -6.16 -19.38
CA LYS A 100 -6.87 -7.48 -19.05
C LYS A 100 -6.86 -7.62 -17.53
N VAL A 101 -7.77 -8.44 -17.02
CA VAL A 101 -7.91 -8.70 -15.59
C VAL A 101 -7.24 -10.04 -15.30
N GLY A 102 -6.18 -10.04 -14.50
CA GLY A 102 -5.60 -11.28 -13.94
C GLY A 102 -6.51 -11.83 -12.84
N ASP A 103 -5.98 -12.03 -11.63
CA ASP A 103 -6.74 -12.53 -10.48
C ASP A 103 -7.68 -11.50 -9.81
N GLN A 104 -7.98 -10.38 -10.48
CA GLN A 104 -8.76 -9.29 -9.88
C GLN A 104 -10.26 -9.45 -10.16
N SER A 105 -11.11 -9.16 -9.16
CA SER A 105 -12.55 -9.20 -9.33
C SER A 105 -13.03 -7.91 -10.02
N VAL A 106 -13.66 -8.05 -11.18
CA VAL A 106 -14.43 -6.98 -11.84
C VAL A 106 -15.91 -7.24 -11.61
N TYR A 107 -16.61 -6.18 -11.22
CA TYR A 107 -18.05 -6.19 -11.01
C TYR A 107 -18.74 -5.38 -12.09
N LEU A 108 -19.87 -5.89 -12.55
CA LEU A 108 -20.67 -5.33 -13.62
C LEU A 108 -22.02 -4.89 -13.08
N ALA A 109 -22.45 -3.73 -13.50
CA ALA A 109 -23.79 -3.19 -13.24
C ALA A 109 -24.43 -2.76 -14.57
N ASN A 110 -25.75 -2.51 -14.55
CA ASN A 110 -26.49 -2.01 -15.71
C ASN A 110 -26.26 -2.87 -16.97
N ASP A 111 -26.45 -4.20 -16.84
CA ASP A 111 -26.22 -5.18 -17.92
C ASP A 111 -24.81 -5.15 -18.55
N GLY A 112 -23.80 -4.76 -17.76
CA GLY A 112 -22.42 -4.67 -18.21
C GLY A 112 -22.01 -3.31 -18.77
N GLN A 113 -22.90 -2.32 -18.76
CA GLN A 113 -22.56 -0.95 -19.17
C GLN A 113 -21.69 -0.23 -18.14
N THR A 114 -21.74 -0.63 -16.87
CA THR A 114 -20.89 -0.11 -15.82
C THR A 114 -19.98 -1.22 -15.31
N ALA A 115 -18.67 -0.97 -15.29
CA ALA A 115 -17.66 -1.86 -14.74
C ALA A 115 -16.95 -1.18 -13.56
N LEU A 116 -16.75 -1.94 -12.49
CA LEU A 116 -16.07 -1.53 -11.28
C LEU A 116 -14.98 -2.54 -10.95
N ALA A 117 -13.78 -2.06 -10.68
CA ALA A 117 -12.66 -2.90 -10.28
C ALA A 117 -11.86 -2.23 -9.17
N HIS A 118 -11.61 -2.97 -8.10
CA HIS A 118 -10.72 -2.56 -7.02
C HIS A 118 -9.43 -3.34 -7.14
N LYS A 119 -8.34 -2.62 -7.42
CA LYS A 119 -6.99 -3.15 -7.45
C LYS A 119 -6.26 -2.77 -6.17
N THR A 120 -5.66 -3.78 -5.56
CA THR A 120 -4.90 -3.67 -4.31
C THR A 120 -3.45 -4.15 -4.48
N ASP A 121 -3.13 -4.73 -5.64
CA ASP A 121 -1.81 -5.23 -5.97
C ASP A 121 -0.89 -4.09 -6.38
N GLY A 122 0.18 -3.86 -5.62
CA GLY A 122 1.11 -2.74 -5.81
C GLY A 122 0.55 -1.35 -5.44
N GLY A 123 -0.66 -1.27 -4.89
CA GLY A 123 -1.28 -0.02 -4.43
C GLY A 123 -2.81 -0.04 -4.45
N LEU A 124 -3.41 0.99 -3.86
CA LEU A 124 -4.86 1.19 -3.83
C LEU A 124 -5.34 1.92 -5.08
N GLN A 125 -5.96 1.18 -5.99
CA GLN A 125 -6.51 1.72 -7.22
C GLN A 125 -7.96 1.31 -7.40
N ASN A 126 -8.84 2.30 -7.46
CA ASN A 126 -10.24 2.10 -7.78
C ASN A 126 -10.48 2.53 -9.23
N ILE A 127 -11.08 1.65 -10.03
CA ILE A 127 -11.38 1.90 -11.44
C ILE A 127 -12.89 1.79 -11.62
N LEU A 128 -13.49 2.91 -12.03
CA LEU A 128 -14.87 2.99 -12.46
C LEU A 128 -14.93 3.30 -13.95
N ILE A 129 -15.61 2.46 -14.71
CA ILE A 129 -15.92 2.72 -16.11
C ILE A 129 -17.42 2.65 -16.27
N ASN A 130 -18.04 3.76 -16.65
CA ASN A 130 -19.48 3.82 -16.89
C ASN A 130 -19.76 4.25 -18.32
N THR A 131 -20.52 3.42 -19.03
CA THR A 131 -21.08 3.70 -20.36
C THR A 131 -22.61 3.81 -20.33
N ALA A 132 -23.24 3.58 -19.16
CA ALA A 132 -24.68 3.74 -18.98
C ALA A 132 -25.07 5.22 -18.89
N ASN A 133 -26.19 5.57 -19.52
CA ASN A 133 -26.78 6.89 -19.38
C ASN A 133 -27.52 7.01 -18.03
N ASN A 134 -27.44 8.17 -17.40
CA ASN A 134 -28.13 8.50 -16.13
C ASN A 134 -27.78 7.62 -14.91
N ALA A 135 -26.65 6.90 -14.92
CA ALA A 135 -26.18 6.22 -13.72
C ALA A 135 -25.59 7.23 -12.73
N ASN A 136 -26.08 7.26 -11.50
CA ASN A 136 -25.46 8.02 -10.42
C ASN A 136 -24.51 7.11 -9.64
N ILE A 137 -23.21 7.37 -9.74
CA ILE A 137 -22.19 6.55 -9.09
C ILE A 137 -21.37 7.41 -8.15
N ARG A 138 -21.32 7.02 -6.87
CA ARG A 138 -20.51 7.69 -5.84
C ARG A 138 -19.54 6.68 -5.25
N GLN A 139 -18.27 7.03 -5.21
CA GLN A 139 -17.24 6.23 -4.57
C GLN A 139 -16.67 7.01 -3.40
N GLU A 140 -16.57 6.36 -2.25
CA GLU A 140 -15.99 6.91 -1.03
C GLU A 140 -14.83 6.02 -0.60
N ALA A 141 -13.76 6.66 -0.17
CA ALA A 141 -12.56 6.01 0.31
C ALA A 141 -12.21 6.62 1.67
N ASP A 142 -12.31 5.80 2.71
CA ASP A 142 -11.91 6.16 4.06
C ASP A 142 -10.60 5.45 4.38
N LEU A 143 -9.57 6.23 4.70
CA LEU A 143 -8.22 5.75 4.98
C LEU A 143 -7.87 6.08 6.43
N GLN A 144 -7.44 5.07 7.17
CA GLN A 144 -6.99 5.19 8.55
C GLN A 144 -5.53 4.74 8.65
N LEU A 145 -4.66 5.64 9.09
CA LEU A 145 -3.27 5.35 9.40
C LEU A 145 -3.10 5.29 10.92
N ASP A 146 -2.74 4.12 11.45
CA ASP A 146 -2.35 3.97 12.86
C ASP A 146 -0.83 3.94 12.95
N ILE A 147 -0.29 4.74 13.88
CA ILE A 147 1.14 4.81 14.17
C ILE A 147 1.29 4.62 15.67
N SER A 148 1.91 3.50 16.05
CA SER A 148 2.17 3.11 17.44
C SER A 148 3.67 3.04 17.72
N GLY A 149 4.10 3.03 18.99
CA GLY A 149 5.53 2.92 19.36
C GLY A 149 6.36 4.21 19.32
N TYR A 150 5.73 5.37 19.06
CA TYR A 150 6.42 6.67 18.93
C TYR A 150 7.24 7.09 20.17
N ASP A 151 6.79 6.75 21.38
CA ASP A 151 7.50 7.12 22.61
C ASP A 151 8.85 6.40 22.76
N GLY A 152 8.92 5.12 22.33
CA GLY A 152 10.16 4.36 22.30
C GLY A 152 11.16 4.96 21.31
N PHE A 153 10.70 5.19 20.07
CA PHE A 153 11.48 5.88 19.04
C PHE A 153 12.03 7.23 19.52
N ARG A 154 11.18 8.07 20.15
CA ARG A 154 11.59 9.36 20.69
C ARG A 154 12.67 9.20 21.77
N SER A 155 12.53 8.23 22.66
CA SER A 155 13.52 7.94 23.71
C SER A 155 14.88 7.56 23.12
N ASP A 156 14.88 6.75 22.07
CA ASP A 156 16.11 6.29 21.41
C ASP A 156 16.80 7.42 20.65
N VAL A 157 16.04 8.26 19.93
CA VAL A 157 16.57 9.45 19.25
C VAL A 157 17.16 10.44 20.26
N VAL A 158 16.47 10.69 21.38
CA VAL A 158 16.97 11.58 22.44
C VAL A 158 18.25 11.01 23.06
N SER A 159 18.29 9.71 23.34
CA SER A 159 19.46 9.02 23.90
C SER A 159 20.66 9.07 22.95
N ALA A 160 20.45 8.80 21.65
CA ALA A 160 21.47 8.90 20.62
C ALA A 160 22.02 10.33 20.49
N SER A 161 21.13 11.34 20.52
CA SER A 161 21.52 12.75 20.46
C SER A 161 22.35 13.20 21.68
N ALA A 162 22.01 12.68 22.86
CA ALA A 162 22.74 12.96 24.09
C ALA A 162 24.14 12.36 24.06
N ILE A 163 24.28 11.10 23.62
CA ILE A 163 25.58 10.43 23.47
C ILE A 163 26.45 11.16 22.44
N ALA A 164 25.88 11.56 21.30
CA ALA A 164 26.60 12.32 20.27
C ALA A 164 27.06 13.71 20.78
N GLY A 165 26.24 14.38 21.60
CA GLY A 165 26.59 15.64 22.24
C GLY A 165 27.71 15.50 23.28
N ILE A 166 27.67 14.42 24.09
CA ILE A 166 28.71 14.12 25.08
C ILE A 166 30.04 13.81 24.39
N SER A 167 30.04 12.97 23.34
CA SER A 167 31.27 12.64 22.59
C SER A 167 31.93 13.90 22.03
N ARG A 168 31.15 14.80 21.41
CA ARG A 168 31.68 16.07 20.89
C ARG A 168 32.26 16.97 21.98
N THR A 169 31.66 16.98 23.17
CA THR A 169 32.14 17.79 24.29
C THR A 169 33.45 17.21 24.88
N VAL A 170 33.55 15.89 24.97
CA VAL A 170 34.75 15.18 25.43
C VAL A 170 35.91 15.39 24.46
N ASP A 171 35.66 15.30 23.15
CA ASP A 171 36.68 15.54 22.11
C ASP A 171 37.18 16.99 22.14
N GLN A 172 36.27 17.96 22.32
CA GLN A 172 36.64 19.38 22.49
C GLN A 172 37.42 19.64 23.79
N GLY A 173 37.07 18.95 24.88
CA GLY A 173 37.77 19.04 26.16
C GLY A 173 39.19 18.45 26.14
N LEU A 174 39.40 17.35 25.42
CA LEU A 174 40.71 16.72 25.26
C LEU A 174 41.66 17.55 24.37
N ILE A 175 41.14 18.20 23.32
CA ILE A 175 41.93 19.11 22.48
C ILE A 175 42.26 20.41 23.23
N GLY A 176 41.36 20.89 24.09
CA GLY A 176 41.61 22.05 24.96
C GLY A 176 42.62 21.82 26.08
N ALA A 177 42.81 20.57 26.52
CA ALA A 177 43.76 20.19 27.58
C ALA A 177 45.18 19.88 27.08
N LEU A 178 45.41 19.88 25.76
CA LEU A 178 46.70 19.64 25.12
C LEU A 178 47.38 20.93 24.58
N ASN A 179 46.88 22.12 24.96
CA ASN A 179 47.52 23.41 24.72
C ASN A 179 47.94 24.09 26.03
#